data_AF-A0A535WW01-F1
#
_entry.id   AF-A0A535WW01-F1
#
_cell.length_a   1.000
_cell.length_b   1.000
_cell.length_c   1.000
_cell.angle_alpha   90.00
_cell.angle_beta   90.00
_cell.angle_gamma   90.00
#
_symmetry.space_group_name_H-M   'P 1'
#
loop_
_entity.id
_entity.type
_entity.pdbx_description
1 polymer ?
#
loop_
_entity_poly.entity_id
_entity_poly.type
_entity_poly.pdbx_seq_one_letter_code
_entity_poly.pdbx_strand_id
1 'polypeptide(L)'
;MEEHLTAWGVSIHGVDSDQAAQEALRAAASGGRPFDVVLLDRRGPGMEGLDLAREVRSDARLAGTQLVLLSPLIGDPLPPDAEALGVAAWLTKPVRQSQLFDTLISIASGRTEARLGPAATLSQPRSTTAMAEPAGPRILVVEDTPINQQVARGMLTRL
;
A
#
# COMPACT_ATOMS: atom_id res chain seq x y z
N MET A 1 -4.02 -15.84 -0.73
CA MET A 1 -4.16 -14.45 -1.24
C MET A 1 -5.14 -14.42 -2.40
N GLU A 2 -4.92 -15.20 -3.45
CA GLU A 2 -5.79 -15.28 -4.64
C GLU A 2 -7.27 -15.51 -4.31
N GLU A 3 -7.59 -16.46 -3.43
CA GLU A 3 -8.97 -16.72 -2.99
C GLU A 3 -9.68 -15.47 -2.45
N HIS A 4 -8.95 -14.62 -1.70
CA HIS A 4 -9.52 -13.41 -1.10
C HIS A 4 -9.72 -12.33 -2.15
N LEU A 5 -8.76 -12.17 -3.07
CA LEU A 5 -8.85 -11.23 -4.19
C LEU A 5 -10.05 -11.58 -5.08
N THR A 6 -10.21 -12.86 -5.40
CA THR A 6 -11.36 -13.36 -6.17
C THR A 6 -12.67 -13.14 -5.41
N ALA A 7 -12.71 -13.40 -4.10
CA ALA A 7 -13.90 -13.14 -3.27
C ALA A 7 -14.29 -11.65 -3.22
N TRP A 8 -13.32 -10.74 -3.38
CA TRP A 8 -13.56 -9.30 -3.49
C TRP A 8 -13.90 -8.83 -4.91
N GLY A 9 -14.01 -9.74 -5.88
CA GLY A 9 -14.32 -9.42 -7.27
C GLY A 9 -13.14 -8.85 -8.06
N VAL A 10 -11.91 -8.97 -7.54
CA VAL A 10 -10.69 -8.55 -8.26
C VAL A 10 -10.33 -9.59 -9.31
N SER A 11 -10.11 -9.14 -10.55
CA SER A 11 -9.56 -9.99 -11.61
C SER A 11 -8.06 -10.19 -11.39
N ILE A 12 -7.63 -11.44 -11.23
CA ILE A 12 -6.24 -11.77 -10.91
C ILE A 12 -5.52 -12.44 -12.09
N HIS A 13 -4.23 -12.15 -12.22
CA HIS A 13 -3.33 -12.86 -13.13
C HIS A 13 -2.03 -13.15 -12.40
N GLY A 14 -1.77 -14.43 -12.12
CA GLY A 14 -0.57 -14.89 -11.43
C GLY A 14 0.56 -15.21 -12.40
N VAL A 15 1.78 -14.80 -12.07
CA VAL A 15 3.02 -15.07 -12.80
C VAL A 15 4.12 -15.40 -11.80
N ASP A 16 5.11 -16.19 -12.21
CA ASP A 16 6.19 -16.71 -11.36
C ASP A 16 7.57 -16.12 -11.68
N SER A 17 7.66 -15.24 -12.68
CA SER A 17 8.90 -14.62 -13.12
C SER A 17 8.69 -13.17 -13.58
N ASP A 18 9.73 -12.36 -13.44
CA ASP A 18 9.72 -10.96 -13.88
C ASP A 18 9.49 -10.85 -15.40
N GLN A 19 10.05 -11.76 -16.19
CA GLN A 19 9.84 -11.80 -17.64
C GLN A 19 8.35 -12.05 -17.98
N ALA A 20 7.72 -13.05 -17.36
CA ALA A 20 6.30 -13.33 -17.57
C ALA A 20 5.42 -12.13 -17.14
N ALA A 21 5.79 -11.46 -16.04
CA ALA A 21 5.10 -10.26 -15.59
C ALA A 21 5.18 -9.13 -16.64
N GLN A 22 6.36 -8.89 -17.21
CA GLN A 22 6.55 -7.86 -18.25
C GLN A 22 5.74 -8.16 -19.50
N GLU A 23 5.77 -9.41 -19.97
CA GLU A 23 5.01 -9.86 -21.13
C GLU A 23 3.51 -9.66 -20.90
N ALA A 24 3.00 -10.07 -19.75
CA ALA A 24 1.60 -9.89 -19.37
C ALA A 24 1.21 -8.40 -19.30
N LEU A 25 2.02 -7.56 -18.64
CA LEU A 25 1.79 -6.13 -18.52
C LEU A 25 1.72 -5.43 -19.89
N ARG A 26 2.68 -5.71 -20.77
CA ARG A 26 2.73 -5.14 -22.12
C ARG A 26 1.58 -5.63 -22.99
N ALA A 27 1.23 -6.92 -22.91
CA ALA A 27 0.11 -7.48 -23.65
C ALA A 27 -1.22 -6.86 -23.21
N ALA A 28 -1.44 -6.73 -21.90
CA ALA A 28 -2.63 -6.10 -21.31
C ALA A 28 -2.76 -4.63 -21.73
N ALA A 29 -1.66 -3.86 -21.65
CA ALA A 29 -1.64 -2.47 -22.08
C ALA A 29 -1.91 -2.31 -23.59
N SER A 30 -1.28 -3.16 -24.42
CA SER A 30 -1.48 -3.15 -25.87
C SER A 30 -2.90 -3.59 -26.26
N GLY A 31 -3.53 -4.44 -25.45
CA GLY A 31 -4.92 -4.87 -25.59
C GLY A 31 -5.96 -3.88 -25.03
N GLY A 32 -5.54 -2.69 -24.59
CA GLY A 32 -6.44 -1.65 -24.08
C GLY A 32 -7.04 -1.92 -22.70
N ARG A 33 -6.52 -2.92 -21.97
CA ARG A 33 -6.94 -3.27 -20.61
C ARG A 33 -5.71 -3.44 -19.72
N PRO A 34 -4.96 -2.37 -19.43
CA PRO A 34 -3.79 -2.45 -18.56
C PRO A 34 -4.20 -2.90 -17.15
N PHE A 35 -3.26 -3.47 -16.41
CA PHE A 35 -3.48 -3.80 -15.00
C PHE A 35 -3.52 -2.53 -14.15
N ASP A 36 -4.48 -2.47 -13.22
CA ASP A 36 -4.59 -1.37 -12.26
C ASP A 36 -3.53 -1.44 -11.16
N VAL A 37 -3.21 -2.65 -10.71
CA VAL A 37 -2.29 -2.91 -9.59
C VAL A 37 -1.40 -4.12 -9.88
N VAL A 38 -0.13 -4.01 -9.52
CA VAL A 38 0.83 -5.13 -9.46
C VAL A 38 1.25 -5.33 -8.01
N LEU A 39 1.05 -6.56 -7.52
CA LEU A 39 1.62 -7.01 -6.24
C LEU A 39 2.99 -7.63 -6.53
N LEU A 40 4.06 -6.96 -6.10
CA LEU A 40 5.44 -7.35 -6.33
C LEU A 40 5.99 -8.11 -5.12
N ASP A 41 6.24 -9.39 -5.29
CA ASP A 41 6.83 -10.23 -4.25
C ASP A 41 8.36 -10.04 -4.20
N ARG A 42 8.86 -9.45 -3.11
CA ARG A 42 10.29 -9.36 -2.85
C ARG A 42 10.79 -10.58 -2.07
N ARG A 43 11.89 -11.17 -2.53
CA ARG A 43 12.51 -12.37 -1.95
C ARG A 43 13.64 -12.09 -0.95
N GLY A 44 14.23 -10.89 -0.94
CA GLY A 44 15.38 -10.55 -0.08
C GLY A 44 15.43 -9.09 0.38
N PRO A 45 16.38 -8.74 1.27
CA PRO A 45 16.62 -7.36 1.69
C PRO A 45 17.37 -6.58 0.60
N GLY A 46 17.07 -5.28 0.43
CA GLY A 46 17.78 -4.39 -0.50
C GLY A 46 17.03 -4.10 -1.81
N MET A 47 17.80 -3.75 -2.85
CA MET A 47 17.25 -3.36 -4.18
C MET A 47 16.84 -4.54 -5.06
N GLU A 48 17.26 -5.76 -4.70
CA GLU A 48 16.89 -6.97 -5.41
C GLU A 48 15.37 -7.13 -5.40
N GLY A 49 14.75 -7.20 -6.58
CA GLY A 49 13.30 -7.28 -6.75
C GLY A 49 12.59 -5.97 -7.10
N LEU A 50 13.33 -4.90 -7.44
CA LEU A 50 12.77 -3.65 -7.98
C LEU A 50 12.99 -3.46 -9.49
N ASP A 51 13.60 -4.41 -10.17
CA ASP A 51 13.89 -4.28 -11.61
C ASP A 51 12.61 -4.24 -12.44
N LEU A 52 11.63 -5.07 -12.09
CA LEU A 52 10.28 -4.99 -12.66
C LEU A 52 9.64 -3.62 -12.40
N ALA A 53 9.82 -3.03 -11.21
CA ALA A 53 9.28 -1.70 -10.91
C ALA A 53 9.92 -0.61 -11.81
N ARG A 54 11.25 -0.64 -11.99
CA ARG A 54 11.98 0.25 -12.91
C ARG A 54 11.47 0.13 -14.34
N GLU A 55 11.28 -1.08 -14.80
CA GLU A 55 10.84 -1.34 -16.17
C GLU A 55 9.39 -0.93 -16.40
N VAL A 56 8.51 -1.15 -15.41
CA VAL A 56 7.14 -0.65 -15.46
C VAL A 56 7.13 0.88 -15.53
N ARG A 57 7.99 1.57 -14.77
CA ARG A 57 8.06 3.03 -14.82
C ARG A 57 8.68 3.57 -16.10
N SER A 58 9.54 2.82 -16.80
CA SER A 58 10.16 3.26 -18.05
C SER A 58 9.23 3.16 -19.25
N ASP A 59 8.15 2.36 -19.16
CA ASP A 59 7.12 2.26 -20.19
C ASP A 59 5.93 3.18 -19.89
N ALA A 60 5.80 4.26 -20.67
CA ALA A 60 4.73 5.24 -20.51
C ALA A 60 3.31 4.63 -20.61
N ARG A 61 3.15 3.48 -21.28
CA ARG A 61 1.87 2.77 -21.39
C ARG A 61 1.44 2.13 -20.06
N LEU A 62 2.37 1.93 -19.15
CA LEU A 62 2.15 1.33 -17.83
C LEU A 62 2.14 2.37 -16.70
N ALA A 63 2.20 3.67 -17.02
CA ALA A 63 2.29 4.74 -16.03
C ALA A 63 1.12 4.74 -15.04
N GLY A 64 -0.07 4.33 -15.47
CA GLY A 64 -1.28 4.25 -14.63
C GLY A 64 -1.30 3.07 -13.66
N THR A 65 -0.55 2.01 -13.92
CA THR A 65 -0.48 0.81 -13.07
C THR A 65 0.14 1.18 -11.72
N GLN A 66 -0.47 0.81 -10.61
CA GLN A 66 0.08 1.04 -9.26
C GLN A 66 0.94 -0.15 -8.81
N LEU A 67 2.05 0.11 -8.14
CA LEU A 67 2.94 -0.93 -7.63
C LEU A 67 2.79 -1.07 -6.11
N VAL A 68 2.56 -2.29 -5.64
CA VAL A 68 2.53 -2.62 -4.21
C VAL A 68 3.62 -3.64 -3.92
N LEU A 69 4.56 -3.29 -3.05
CA LEU A 69 5.65 -4.20 -2.67
C LEU A 69 5.23 -5.09 -1.49
N LEU A 70 5.56 -6.38 -1.59
CA LEU A 70 5.40 -7.36 -0.53
C LEU A 70 6.78 -7.71 0.05
N SER A 71 7.09 -7.23 1.25
CA SER A 71 8.38 -7.41 1.91
C SER A 71 8.40 -8.61 2.86
N PRO A 72 9.48 -9.39 2.92
CA PRO A 72 9.58 -10.54 3.81
C PRO A 72 9.83 -10.17 5.29
N LEU A 73 10.32 -8.96 5.59
CA LEU A 73 10.80 -8.60 6.93
C LEU A 73 10.10 -7.35 7.49
N ILE A 74 9.70 -7.44 8.77
CA ILE A 74 9.15 -6.31 9.54
C ILE A 74 10.30 -5.35 9.84
N GLY A 75 10.12 -4.07 9.50
CA GLY A 75 11.15 -3.04 9.68
C GLY A 75 12.21 -2.99 8.58
N ASP A 76 12.05 -3.77 7.51
CA ASP A 76 12.86 -3.64 6.31
C ASP A 76 12.60 -2.25 5.69
N PRO A 77 13.64 -1.39 5.58
CA PRO A 77 13.45 -0.03 5.10
C PRO A 77 13.00 -0.04 3.64
N LEU A 78 12.11 0.89 3.31
CA LEU A 78 11.78 1.22 1.94
C LEU A 78 13.08 1.57 1.19
N PRO A 79 13.40 0.93 0.04
CA PRO A 79 14.54 1.32 -0.77
C PRO A 79 14.45 2.81 -1.09
N PRO A 80 15.57 3.55 -1.05
CA PRO A 80 15.58 4.99 -1.30
C PRO A 80 14.85 5.41 -2.58
N ASP A 81 14.89 4.54 -3.60
CA ASP A 81 14.31 4.80 -4.91
C ASP A 81 12.83 4.42 -5.02
N ALA A 82 12.23 3.77 -4.02
CA ALA A 82 10.87 3.22 -4.17
C ALA A 82 9.82 4.30 -4.49
N GLU A 83 9.99 5.50 -3.94
CA GLU A 83 9.15 6.66 -4.29
C GLU A 83 9.34 7.08 -5.74
N ALA A 84 10.60 7.17 -6.20
CA ALA A 84 10.93 7.46 -7.60
C ALA A 84 10.42 6.37 -8.56
N LEU A 85 10.28 5.13 -8.07
CA LEU A 85 9.72 4.01 -8.81
C LEU A 85 8.18 3.95 -8.76
N GLY A 86 7.52 4.93 -8.16
CA GLY A 86 6.06 4.99 -8.11
C GLY A 86 5.44 3.83 -7.34
N VAL A 87 6.12 3.33 -6.31
CA VAL A 87 5.56 2.34 -5.39
C VAL A 87 4.47 3.02 -4.58
N ALA A 88 3.23 2.60 -4.81
CA ALA A 88 2.06 3.12 -4.13
C ALA A 88 2.02 2.65 -2.68
N ALA A 89 2.31 1.38 -2.40
CA ALA A 89 2.22 0.83 -1.05
C ALA A 89 3.25 -0.26 -0.77
N TRP A 90 3.45 -0.54 0.52
CA TRP A 90 4.33 -1.57 1.03
C TRP A 90 3.63 -2.40 2.09
N LEU A 91 3.64 -3.71 1.93
CA LEU A 91 3.03 -4.66 2.86
C LEU A 91 4.07 -5.66 3.33
N THR A 92 4.12 -5.92 4.64
CA THR A 92 5.01 -6.94 5.19
C THR A 92 4.31 -8.30 5.23
N LYS A 93 5.04 -9.35 4.91
CA LYS A 93 4.59 -10.73 5.02
C LYS A 93 4.67 -11.23 6.47
N PRO A 94 3.71 -12.05 6.95
CA PRO A 94 2.51 -12.48 6.23
C PRO A 94 1.51 -11.33 6.03
N VAL A 95 1.06 -11.16 4.79
CA VAL A 95 0.15 -10.06 4.43
C VAL A 95 -1.20 -10.30 5.08
N ARG A 96 -1.62 -9.38 5.96
CA ARG A 96 -2.94 -9.43 6.59
C ARG A 96 -4.01 -9.05 5.56
N GLN A 97 -5.11 -9.79 5.56
CA GLN A 97 -6.21 -9.57 4.60
C GLN A 97 -6.79 -8.16 4.69
N SER A 98 -7.00 -7.65 5.91
CA SER A 98 -7.49 -6.28 6.12
C SER A 98 -6.54 -5.25 5.52
N GLN A 99 -5.23 -5.38 5.75
CA GLN A 99 -4.23 -4.46 5.19
C GLN A 99 -4.21 -4.50 3.66
N LEU A 100 -4.30 -5.69 3.05
CA LEU A 100 -4.39 -5.82 1.61
C LEU A 100 -5.66 -5.16 1.06
N PHE A 101 -6.81 -5.41 1.69
CA PHE A 101 -8.09 -4.83 1.32
C PHE A 101 -8.05 -3.30 1.37
N ASP A 102 -7.62 -2.74 2.50
CA ASP A 102 -7.51 -1.29 2.71
C ASP A 102 -6.57 -0.64 1.69
N THR A 103 -5.46 -1.31 1.37
CA THR A 103 -4.51 -0.85 0.35
C THR A 103 -5.16 -0.79 -1.04
N LEU A 104 -5.86 -1.86 -1.44
CA LEU A 104 -6.55 -1.91 -2.74
C LEU A 104 -7.66 -0.87 -2.84
N ILE A 105 -8.44 -0.67 -1.77
CA ILE A 105 -9.48 0.37 -1.72
C ILE A 105 -8.87 1.77 -1.79
N SER A 106 -7.74 2.01 -1.11
CA SER A 106 -7.06 3.30 -1.17
C SER A 106 -6.60 3.62 -2.60
N ILE A 107 -6.00 2.64 -3.27
CA ILE A 107 -5.58 2.73 -4.67
C ILE A 107 -6.78 3.00 -5.58
N ALA A 108 -7.84 2.18 -5.48
CA ALA A 108 -9.03 2.32 -6.32
C ALA A 108 -9.76 3.66 -6.13
N SER A 109 -9.66 4.25 -4.94
CA SER A 109 -10.26 5.55 -4.62
C SER A 109 -9.45 6.75 -5.13
N GLY A 110 -8.29 6.53 -5.77
CA GLY A 110 -7.36 7.60 -6.15
C GLY A 110 -6.75 8.33 -4.94
N ARG A 111 -6.91 7.78 -3.74
CA ARG A 111 -6.28 8.27 -2.51
C ARG A 111 -4.88 7.68 -2.46
N THR A 112 -4.01 8.09 -3.37
CA THR A 112 -2.59 7.72 -3.33
C THR A 112 -1.87 8.60 -2.31
N GLU A 113 -2.22 8.42 -1.04
CA GLU A 113 -1.36 8.69 0.11
C GLU A 113 -1.16 7.36 0.85
N ALA A 114 -0.60 6.34 0.20
CA ALA A 114 -0.33 5.09 0.90
C ALA A 114 1.00 5.21 1.67
N ARG A 115 0.89 5.55 2.96
CA ARG A 115 1.94 5.36 3.96
C ARG A 115 1.47 4.36 4.99
N LEU A 116 1.96 3.12 4.94
CA LEU A 116 1.84 2.17 6.06
C LEU A 116 3.13 1.36 6.24
N GLY A 117 4.18 2.04 6.71
CA GLY A 117 5.14 1.50 7.69
C GLY A 117 4.67 1.82 9.11
N PRO A 118 5.28 1.26 10.17
CA PRO A 118 4.77 1.42 11.53
C PRO A 118 4.77 2.90 11.93
N ALA A 119 3.58 3.45 12.15
CA ALA A 119 3.30 4.80 12.64
C ALA A 119 3.99 5.94 11.86
N ALA A 120 3.41 6.36 10.73
CA ALA A 120 3.79 7.61 10.07
C ALA A 120 2.57 8.54 9.91
N THR A 121 2.42 9.40 10.93
CA THR A 121 1.96 10.79 10.92
C THR A 121 1.08 11.23 9.75
N LEU A 122 -0.20 11.48 10.06
CA LEU A 122 -1.16 12.20 9.22
C LEU A 122 -0.63 13.60 8.90
N SER A 123 -0.20 13.83 7.67
CA SER A 123 0.11 15.16 7.15
C SER A 123 -1.20 15.88 6.83
N GLN A 124 -1.49 16.98 7.54
CA GLN A 124 -2.63 17.86 7.29
C GLN A 124 -2.32 18.92 6.23
N PRO A 125 -3.27 19.35 5.40
CA PRO A 125 -3.17 20.61 4.67
C PRO A 125 -3.68 21.81 5.51
N ARG A 126 -2.73 22.72 5.79
CA ARG A 126 -2.79 24.19 6.01
C ARG A 126 -3.91 24.86 6.86
N SER A 127 -3.44 25.43 7.98
CA SER A 127 -3.61 26.80 8.55
C SER A 127 -4.94 27.58 8.42
N THR A 128 -5.57 27.94 9.56
CA THR A 128 -5.53 29.29 10.17
C THR A 128 -6.51 29.44 11.36
N THR A 129 -6.07 30.24 12.36
CA THR A 129 -6.82 30.96 13.41
C THR A 129 -6.83 30.35 14.82
N ALA A 130 -6.44 31.22 15.76
CA ALA A 130 -6.11 30.98 17.16
C ALA A 130 -7.29 30.60 18.05
N MET A 131 -7.08 29.61 18.93
CA MET A 131 -7.27 29.73 20.38
C MET A 131 -6.55 28.55 21.05
N ALA A 132 -5.76 28.81 22.08
CA ALA A 132 -4.95 27.79 22.76
C ALA A 132 -5.83 26.81 23.57
N GLU A 133 -5.87 25.56 23.12
CA GLU A 133 -6.41 24.37 23.81
C GLU A 133 -5.31 23.28 23.76
N PRO A 134 -5.29 22.29 24.69
CA PRO A 134 -4.16 21.37 24.85
C PRO A 134 -3.72 20.74 23.53
N ALA A 135 -2.41 20.87 23.25
CA ALA A 135 -1.76 20.59 21.97
C ALA A 135 -1.61 19.08 21.65
N GLY A 136 -2.66 18.29 21.90
CA GLY A 136 -2.73 16.88 21.53
C GLY A 136 -3.90 16.59 20.58
N PRO A 137 -3.84 15.54 19.77
CA PRO A 137 -4.94 15.14 18.91
C PRO A 137 -6.17 14.79 19.75
N ARG A 138 -7.34 15.35 19.41
CA ARG A 138 -8.63 14.96 19.99
C ARG A 138 -9.17 13.77 19.21
N ILE A 139 -9.17 12.59 19.83
CA ILE A 139 -9.57 11.34 19.19
C ILE A 139 -10.92 10.89 19.75
N LEU A 140 -11.93 10.80 18.89
CA LEU A 140 -13.23 10.22 19.22
C LEU A 140 -13.17 8.70 18.99
N VAL A 141 -13.44 7.93 20.05
CA VAL A 141 -13.53 6.47 19.98
C VAL A 141 -15.01 6.09 19.97
N VAL A 142 -15.48 5.47 18.88
CA VAL A 142 -16.85 4.94 18.77
C VAL A 142 -16.74 3.42 18.66
N GLU A 143 -17.02 2.74 19.77
CA GLU A 143 -17.04 1.27 19.86
C GLU A 143 -18.33 0.87 20.58
N ASP A 144 -19.01 -0.15 20.08
CA ASP A 144 -20.30 -0.64 20.63
C ASP A 144 -20.11 -1.43 21.93
N THR A 145 -18.89 -1.88 22.19
CA THR A 145 -18.53 -2.75 23.31
C THR A 145 -17.65 -2.00 24.31
N PRO A 146 -18.05 -1.86 25.58
CA PRO A 146 -17.31 -1.09 26.59
C PRO A 146 -15.85 -1.54 26.80
N ILE A 147 -15.58 -2.84 26.66
CA ILE A 147 -14.23 -3.41 26.75
C ILE A 147 -13.33 -2.88 25.62
N ASN A 148 -13.84 -2.82 24.39
CA ASN A 148 -13.06 -2.31 23.26
C ASN A 148 -12.75 -0.82 23.42
N GLN A 149 -13.68 -0.03 23.98
CA GLN A 149 -13.43 1.38 24.32
C GLN A 149 -12.27 1.52 25.33
N GLN A 150 -12.22 0.67 26.34
CA GLN A 150 -11.16 0.68 27.36
C GLN A 150 -9.80 0.30 26.79
N VAL A 151 -9.76 -0.74 25.94
CA VAL A 151 -8.53 -1.16 25.25
C VAL A 151 -8.02 -0.07 24.31
N ALA A 152 -8.90 0.49 23.47
CA ALA A 152 -8.57 1.58 22.56
C ALA A 152 -8.02 2.81 23.31
N ARG A 153 -8.67 3.20 24.42
CA ARG A 153 -8.18 4.30 25.26
C ARG A 153 -6.81 4.01 25.86
N GLY A 154 -6.54 2.77 26.29
CA GLY A 154 -5.24 2.36 26.82
C GLY A 154 -4.12 2.42 25.78
N MET A 155 -4.42 2.09 24.53
CA MET A 155 -3.48 2.21 23.40
C MET A 155 -3.20 3.67 23.06
N LEU A 156 -4.23 4.52 23.02
CA LEU A 156 -4.11 5.95 22.69
C LEU A 156 -3.35 6.77 23.74
N THR A 157 -3.27 6.30 24.98
CA THR A 157 -2.51 6.97 26.06
C THR A 157 -1.00 6.68 25.98
N ARG A 158 -0.57 5.71 25.16
CA ARG A 158 0.85 5.28 25.02
C ARG A 158 1.51 5.79 23.73
N LEU A 159 0.80 6.59 22.95
CA LEU A 159 1.32 7.34 21.80
C LEU A 159 1.90 8.68 22.26
#